data_AF-A0A7X7AN04-F1
#
_entry.id   AF-A0A7X7AN04-F1
#
_cell.length_a   1.000
_cell.length_b   1.000
_cell.length_c   1.000
_cell.angle_alpha   90.00
_cell.angle_beta   90.00
_cell.angle_gamma   90.00
#
_symmetry.space_group_name_H-M   'P 1'
#
loop_
_entity.id
_entity.type
_entity.pdbx_description
1 polymer ?
#
loop_
_entity_poly.entity_id
_entity_poly.type
_entity_poly.pdbx_seq_one_letter_code
_entity_poly.pdbx_strand_id
1 'polypeptide(L)'
;PLAVQTVNAMLVGRDAEDTFATIDLALLDLIQGSVEFVKIGAMPSLFFQEGRLSLVESHTLPVGIVESIQIEPVRYDLRPGSLLVMATDGVWDGGRKAGQESWLAAFAQSFSYLEPQELADRIVEKAVELQGGIAKDDLTALVVRVK
;
A
#
# COMPACT_ATOMS: atom_id res chain seq x y z
N PRO A 1 -8.60 13.41 5.03
CA PRO A 1 -8.69 14.51 4.03
C PRO A 1 -10.13 14.69 3.51
N LEU A 2 -10.55 15.92 3.18
CA LEU A 2 -11.89 16.19 2.63
C LEU A 2 -12.17 15.37 1.36
N ALA A 3 -11.16 15.25 0.47
CA ALA A 3 -11.27 14.46 -0.75
C ALA A 3 -11.71 13.01 -0.50
N VAL A 4 -11.18 12.37 0.55
CA VAL A 4 -11.51 10.98 0.90
C VAL A 4 -12.95 10.86 1.42
N GLN A 5 -13.40 11.85 2.21
CA GLN A 5 -14.80 11.92 2.65
C GLN A 5 -15.75 12.15 1.47
N THR A 6 -15.36 12.97 0.49
CA THR A 6 -16.13 13.19 -0.74
C THR A 6 -16.24 11.91 -1.56
N VAL A 7 -15.14 11.15 -1.73
CA VAL A 7 -15.15 9.86 -2.41
C VAL A 7 -16.06 8.86 -1.69
N ASN A 8 -16.02 8.79 -0.35
CA ASN A 8 -16.93 7.93 0.42
C ASN A 8 -18.40 8.31 0.21
N ALA A 9 -18.74 9.59 0.31
CA ALA A 9 -20.11 10.05 0.11
C ALA A 9 -20.63 9.75 -1.30
N MET A 10 -19.78 9.80 -2.33
CA MET A 10 -20.14 9.41 -3.70
C MET A 10 -20.40 7.91 -3.86
N LEU A 11 -19.69 7.06 -3.10
CA LEU A 11 -19.81 5.61 -3.19
C LEU A 11 -21.02 5.09 -2.38
N VAL A 12 -21.30 5.66 -1.21
CA VAL A 12 -22.48 5.34 -0.38
C VAL A 12 -23.80 5.67 -1.09
N GLY A 13 -23.81 6.62 -2.03
CA GLY A 13 -24.99 7.01 -2.80
C GLY A 13 -25.35 6.11 -3.99
N ARG A 14 -24.61 5.02 -4.23
CA ARG A 14 -24.91 4.01 -5.28
C ARG A 14 -25.48 2.75 -4.64
N ASP A 15 -26.27 1.98 -5.39
CA ASP A 15 -26.91 0.75 -4.88
C ASP A 15 -25.88 -0.16 -4.19
N ALA A 16 -26.18 -0.49 -2.93
CA ALA A 16 -25.24 -0.92 -1.91
C ALA A 16 -24.72 -2.36 -2.06
N GLU A 17 -25.20 -3.12 -3.05
CA GLU A 17 -24.92 -4.56 -3.07
C GLU A 17 -23.53 -4.93 -3.58
N ASP A 18 -22.81 -4.05 -4.31
CA ASP A 18 -21.50 -4.41 -4.91
C ASP A 18 -20.45 -3.28 -4.95
N THR A 19 -20.66 -2.13 -4.30
CA THR A 19 -19.78 -0.95 -4.49
C THR A 19 -18.92 -0.63 -3.26
N PHE A 20 -18.01 -1.53 -2.88
CA PHE A 20 -16.96 -1.23 -1.90
C PHE A 20 -15.59 -1.09 -2.56
N ALA A 21 -14.79 -0.15 -2.07
CA ALA A 21 -13.44 0.10 -2.57
C ALA A 21 -12.45 0.31 -1.42
N THR A 22 -11.24 -0.18 -1.62
CA THR A 22 -10.10 0.14 -0.75
C THR A 22 -9.46 1.44 -1.23
N ILE A 23 -8.92 2.21 -0.29
CA ILE A 23 -8.11 3.40 -0.61
C ILE A 23 -6.75 3.23 0.05
N ASP A 24 -5.71 3.33 -0.77
CA ASP A 24 -4.32 3.43 -0.32
C ASP A 24 -3.69 4.69 -0.90
N LEU A 25 -3.36 5.66 -0.05
CA LEU A 25 -2.87 6.97 -0.46
C LEU A 25 -1.63 7.36 0.35
N ALA A 26 -0.61 7.86 -0.36
CA ALA A 26 0.55 8.52 0.23
C ALA A 26 0.67 9.93 -0.35
N LEU A 27 0.62 10.95 0.50
CA LEU A 27 0.76 12.36 0.17
C LEU A 27 2.15 12.83 0.60
N LEU A 28 3.02 13.11 -0.36
CA LEU A 28 4.38 13.58 -0.08
C LEU A 28 4.41 15.11 -0.17
N ASP A 29 4.73 15.78 0.95
CA ASP A 29 5.06 17.19 0.98
C ASP A 29 6.57 17.36 0.79
N LEU A 30 6.98 17.75 -0.41
CA LEU A 30 8.37 17.95 -0.78
C LEU A 30 8.98 19.27 -0.23
N ILE A 31 8.14 20.19 0.25
CA ILE A 31 8.60 21.45 0.85
C ILE A 31 8.90 21.24 2.33
N GLN A 32 7.97 20.60 3.05
CA GLN A 32 8.13 20.29 4.47
C GLN A 32 8.97 19.03 4.71
N GLY A 33 9.13 18.18 3.70
CA GLY A 33 9.84 16.92 3.81
C GLY A 33 9.08 15.92 4.69
N SER A 34 7.79 15.74 4.43
CA SER A 34 6.94 14.79 5.18
C SER A 34 6.07 13.96 4.25
N VAL A 35 5.60 12.82 4.76
CA VAL A 35 4.63 11.97 4.08
C VAL A 35 3.45 11.69 5.01
N GLU A 36 2.24 11.84 4.46
CA GLU A 36 0.99 11.47 5.11
C GLU A 36 0.38 10.27 4.39
N PHE A 37 0.11 9.20 5.13
CA PHE A 37 -0.54 8.00 4.65
C PHE A 37 -2.01 7.98 5.06
N VAL A 38 -2.88 7.62 4.13
CA VAL A 38 -4.30 7.39 4.36
C VAL A 38 -4.67 6.02 3.80
N LYS A 39 -5.08 5.12 4.68
CA LYS A 39 -5.45 3.75 4.34
C LYS A 39 -6.87 3.43 4.78
N ILE A 40 -7.65 2.84 3.90
CA ILE A 40 -9.04 2.42 4.16
C ILE A 40 -9.25 1.06 3.50
N GLY A 41 -9.37 0.00 4.31
CA GLY A 41 -9.53 -1.37 3.83
C GLY A 41 -8.36 -1.93 3.01
N ALA A 42 -7.28 -1.17 2.83
CA ALA A 42 -6.15 -1.53 1.99
C ALA A 42 -5.10 -2.35 2.75
N MET A 43 -4.29 -3.10 2.00
CA MET A 43 -3.15 -3.83 2.57
C MET A 43 -2.07 -2.89 3.14
N PRO A 44 -1.18 -3.42 4.00
CA PRO A 44 -0.06 -2.64 4.54
C PRO A 44 0.83 -2.06 3.43
N SER A 45 1.38 -0.87 3.67
CA SER A 45 2.52 -0.34 2.90
C SER A 45 3.80 -0.48 3.69
N LEU A 46 4.92 -0.65 2.99
CA LEU A 46 6.24 -0.72 3.60
C LEU A 46 6.92 0.63 3.48
N PHE A 47 7.39 1.18 4.60
CA PHE A 47 8.17 2.40 4.62
C PHE A 47 9.54 2.12 5.25
N PHE A 48 10.59 2.19 4.44
CA PHE A 48 11.97 2.01 4.88
C PHE A 48 12.68 3.35 4.99
N GLN A 49 13.25 3.62 6.15
CA GLN A 49 14.01 4.84 6.41
C GLN A 49 15.07 4.55 7.47
N GLU A 50 16.30 5.02 7.24
CA GLU A 50 17.41 4.93 8.22
C GLU A 50 17.65 3.49 8.75
N GLY A 51 17.49 2.49 7.88
CA GLY A 51 17.67 1.07 8.22
C GLY A 51 16.50 0.45 9.00
N ARG A 52 15.40 1.17 9.20
CA ARG A 52 14.19 0.69 9.87
C ARG A 52 13.07 0.49 8.87
N LEU A 53 12.33 -0.62 9.03
CA LEU A 53 11.06 -0.85 8.35
C LEU A 53 9.92 -0.43 9.28
N SER A 54 8.99 0.36 8.76
CA SER A 54 7.67 0.60 9.33
C SER A 54 6.60 0.00 8.43
N LEU A 55 5.69 -0.79 9.01
CA LEU A 55 4.46 -1.18 8.34
C LEU A 55 3.42 -0.08 8.59
N VAL A 56 2.93 0.50 7.51
CA VAL A 56 1.85 1.48 7.57
C VAL A 56 0.56 0.74 7.32
N GLU A 57 -0.32 0.67 8.31
CA GLU A 57 -1.55 -0.12 8.30
C GLU A 57 -2.73 0.76 8.71
N SER A 58 -3.95 0.29 8.42
CA SER A 58 -5.18 0.92 8.91
C SER A 58 -6.13 -0.15 9.43
N HIS A 59 -6.85 0.20 10.49
CA HIS A 59 -7.92 -0.62 11.06
C HIS A 59 -9.30 -0.20 10.54
N THR A 60 -9.35 0.70 9.55
CA THR A 60 -10.58 1.27 8.99
C THR A 60 -11.14 0.37 7.88
N LEU A 61 -12.44 0.08 7.96
CA LEU A 61 -13.17 -0.73 6.97
C LEU A 61 -13.24 -0.04 5.58
N PRO A 62 -13.36 -0.82 4.48
CA PRO A 62 -13.52 -0.29 3.13
C PRO A 62 -14.62 0.76 2.97
N VAL A 63 -14.43 1.63 1.99
CA VAL A 63 -15.37 2.70 1.64
C VAL A 63 -16.67 2.10 1.08
N GLY A 64 -17.82 2.69 1.42
CA GLY A 64 -19.14 2.22 0.96
C GLY A 64 -19.87 1.25 1.91
N ILE A 65 -19.23 0.74 2.96
CA ILE A 65 -19.84 -0.20 3.94
C ILE A 65 -20.42 0.54 5.17
N VAL A 66 -19.82 1.67 5.55
CA VAL A 66 -20.18 2.44 6.75
C VAL A 66 -20.44 3.91 6.40
N GLU A 67 -21.52 4.48 6.97
CA GLU A 67 -21.97 5.86 6.71
C GLU A 67 -20.92 6.91 7.13
N SER A 68 -20.11 6.61 8.15
CA SER A 68 -19.02 7.48 8.62
C SER A 68 -17.70 6.73 8.71
N ILE A 69 -16.71 7.17 7.95
CA ILE A 69 -15.35 6.65 8.01
C ILE A 69 -14.51 7.57 8.90
N GLN A 70 -13.98 7.02 10.01
CA GLN A 70 -12.93 7.68 10.76
C GLN A 70 -11.60 7.44 10.06
N ILE A 71 -11.01 8.52 9.56
CA ILE A 71 -9.72 8.49 8.86
C ILE A 71 -8.65 8.95 9.83
N GLU A 72 -7.78 8.03 10.22
CA GLU A 72 -6.59 8.34 11.02
C GLU A 72 -5.37 8.33 10.11
N PRO A 73 -4.88 9.50 9.67
CA PRO A 73 -3.68 9.57 8.86
C PRO A 73 -2.43 9.23 9.69
N VAL A 74 -1.52 8.47 9.10
CA VAL A 74 -0.20 8.19 9.69
C VAL A 74 0.84 9.08 9.03
N ARG A 75 1.67 9.77 9.81
CA ARG A 75 2.66 10.74 9.31
C ARG A 75 4.08 10.35 9.67
N TYR A 76 4.99 10.57 8.72
CA TYR A 76 6.43 10.44 8.92
C TYR A 76 7.18 11.61 8.30
N ASP A 77 8.29 12.01 8.93
CA ASP A 77 9.27 12.88 8.28
C ASP A 77 10.04 12.08 7.23
N LEU A 78 10.17 12.64 6.02
CA LEU A 78 10.95 12.07 4.94
C LEU A 78 12.43 12.38 5.13
N ARG A 79 13.26 11.39 4.79
CA ARG A 79 14.71 11.53 4.73
C ARG A 79 15.20 11.15 3.33
N PRO A 80 16.34 11.70 2.86
CA PRO A 80 16.97 11.21 1.64
C PRO A 80 17.24 9.70 1.74
N GLY A 81 16.92 8.97 0.68
CA GLY A 81 17.03 7.51 0.64
C GLY A 81 15.83 6.75 1.20
N SER A 82 14.81 7.43 1.75
CA SER A 82 13.58 6.76 2.18
C SER A 82 12.89 6.06 1.01
N LEU A 83 12.45 4.83 1.25
CA LEU A 83 11.84 3.95 0.27
C LEU A 83 10.43 3.58 0.71
N LEU A 84 9.45 3.92 -0.10
CA LEU A 84 8.05 3.54 0.07
C LEU A 84 7.72 2.43 -0.94
N VAL A 85 7.11 1.34 -0.47
CA VAL A 85 6.53 0.28 -1.29
C VAL A 85 5.06 0.15 -0.94
N MET A 86 4.20 0.27 -1.95
CA MET A 86 2.76 0.07 -1.87
C MET A 86 2.37 -1.06 -2.83
N ALA A 87 1.41 -1.89 -2.46
CA ALA A 87 0.97 -2.97 -3.32
C ALA A 87 -0.49 -3.37 -3.03
N THR A 88 -1.19 -3.85 -4.06
CA THR A 88 -2.54 -4.40 -3.92
C THR A 88 -2.51 -5.75 -3.20
N ASP A 89 -3.68 -6.20 -2.72
CA ASP A 89 -3.88 -7.52 -2.11
C ASP A 89 -3.47 -8.68 -3.00
N GLY A 90 -3.67 -8.59 -4.32
CA GLY A 90 -3.19 -9.57 -5.28
C GLY A 90 -1.69 -9.89 -5.12
N VAL A 91 -0.86 -8.89 -4.80
CA VAL A 91 0.58 -9.09 -4.52
C VAL A 91 0.78 -9.78 -3.16
N TRP A 92 0.11 -9.32 -2.11
CA TRP A 92 0.25 -9.86 -0.76
C TRP A 92 -0.21 -11.33 -0.63
N ASP A 93 -1.24 -11.71 -1.38
CA ASP A 93 -1.90 -13.01 -1.28
C ASP A 93 -1.03 -14.21 -1.70
N GLY A 94 -0.05 -14.00 -2.59
CA GLY A 94 0.89 -15.03 -2.99
C GLY A 94 1.69 -15.60 -1.80
N GLY A 95 2.14 -14.72 -0.90
CA GLY A 95 2.90 -15.14 0.29
C GLY A 95 2.03 -15.65 1.43
N ARG A 96 0.83 -15.10 1.66
CA ARG A 96 -0.10 -15.58 2.70
C ARG A 96 -0.46 -17.06 2.50
N LYS A 97 -0.77 -17.46 1.25
CA LYS A 97 -1.08 -18.86 0.91
C LYS A 97 0.13 -19.79 1.04
N ALA A 98 1.34 -19.24 0.99
CA ALA A 98 2.61 -19.95 1.21
C ALA A 98 3.11 -19.90 2.68
N GLY A 99 2.34 -19.32 3.61
CA GLY A 99 2.74 -19.15 5.02
C GLY A 99 3.85 -18.11 5.25
N GLN A 100 4.10 -17.22 4.30
CA GLN A 100 5.12 -16.18 4.34
C GLN A 100 4.47 -14.79 4.45
N GLU A 101 3.82 -14.50 5.58
CA GLU A 101 3.08 -13.23 5.77
C GLU A 101 3.97 -11.99 5.62
N SER A 102 5.28 -12.11 5.88
CA SER A 102 6.26 -11.03 5.78
C SER A 102 7.13 -11.08 4.51
N TRP A 103 6.78 -11.89 3.51
CA TRP A 103 7.63 -12.10 2.33
C TRP A 103 7.98 -10.79 1.62
N LEU A 104 7.00 -9.89 1.45
CA LEU A 104 7.18 -8.65 0.70
C LEU A 104 8.16 -7.72 1.43
N ALA A 105 8.04 -7.66 2.77
CA ALA A 105 8.96 -6.90 3.61
C ALA A 105 10.40 -7.41 3.49
N ALA A 106 10.60 -8.73 3.64
CA ALA A 106 11.92 -9.35 3.54
C ALA A 106 12.53 -9.21 2.13
N PHE A 107 11.70 -9.38 1.11
CA PHE A 107 12.09 -9.26 -0.29
C PHE A 107 12.47 -7.82 -0.64
N ALA A 108 11.60 -6.85 -0.35
CA ALA A 108 11.86 -5.44 -0.60
C ALA A 108 13.09 -4.93 0.18
N GLN A 109 13.29 -5.40 1.41
CA GLN A 109 14.48 -5.05 2.18
C GLN A 109 15.77 -5.56 1.51
N SER A 110 15.76 -6.81 1.05
CA SER A 110 16.91 -7.46 0.41
C SER A 110 17.29 -6.82 -0.93
N PHE A 111 16.33 -6.19 -1.62
CA PHE A 111 16.53 -5.52 -2.91
C PHE A 111 16.37 -4.00 -2.83
N SER A 112 16.44 -3.42 -1.64
CA SER A 112 16.24 -1.98 -1.39
C SER A 112 17.27 -1.07 -2.07
N TYR A 113 18.37 -1.62 -2.59
CA TYR A 113 19.40 -0.93 -3.34
C TYR A 113 19.09 -0.74 -4.83
N LEU A 114 18.15 -1.50 -5.41
CA LEU A 114 17.81 -1.44 -6.83
C LEU A 114 17.12 -0.12 -7.20
N GLU A 115 17.06 0.25 -8.48
CA GLU A 115 16.22 1.39 -8.87
C GLU A 115 14.72 1.09 -8.62
N PRO A 116 13.89 2.11 -8.31
CA PRO A 116 12.49 1.89 -7.92
C PRO A 116 11.68 1.03 -8.90
N GLN A 117 11.83 1.27 -10.20
CA GLN A 117 11.14 0.49 -11.23
C GLN A 117 11.57 -0.98 -11.20
N GLU A 118 12.87 -1.26 -11.12
CA GLU A 118 13.37 -2.64 -11.09
C GLU A 118 12.88 -3.39 -9.84
N LEU A 119 12.82 -2.71 -8.69
CA LEU A 119 12.25 -3.31 -7.49
C LEU A 119 10.76 -3.61 -7.65
N ALA A 120 9.99 -2.70 -8.25
CA ALA A 120 8.57 -2.92 -8.53
C ALA A 120 8.35 -4.13 -9.43
N ASP A 121 9.11 -4.24 -10.53
CA ASP A 121 9.03 -5.34 -11.48
C ASP A 121 9.32 -6.68 -10.79
N ARG A 122 10.41 -6.74 -9.99
CA ARG A 122 10.78 -7.94 -9.23
C ARG A 122 9.75 -8.34 -8.18
N ILE A 123 9.08 -7.38 -7.55
CA ILE A 123 8.00 -7.66 -6.60
C ILE A 123 6.84 -8.37 -7.31
N VAL A 124 6.44 -7.87 -8.49
CA VAL A 124 5.35 -8.46 -9.27
C VAL A 124 5.74 -9.85 -9.77
N GLU A 125 6.94 -10.00 -10.34
CA GLU A 125 7.48 -11.30 -10.77
C GLU A 125 7.47 -12.31 -9.61
N LYS A 126 7.96 -11.89 -8.44
CA LYS A 126 8.00 -12.77 -7.27
C LYS A 126 6.59 -13.16 -6.80
N ALA A 127 5.64 -12.24 -6.85
CA ALA A 127 4.25 -12.54 -6.51
C ALA A 127 3.65 -13.59 -7.47
N VAL A 128 3.93 -13.51 -8.77
CA VAL A 128 3.51 -14.53 -9.76
C VAL A 128 4.12 -15.90 -9.45
N GLU A 129 5.42 -15.95 -9.14
CA GLU A 129 6.10 -17.20 -8.75
C GLU A 129 5.43 -17.85 -7.54
N LEU A 130 5.16 -17.07 -6.49
CA LEU A 130 4.52 -17.55 -5.25
C LEU A 130 3.10 -18.08 -5.50
N GLN A 131 2.44 -17.64 -6.57
CA GLN A 131 1.11 -18.11 -6.96
C GLN A 131 1.12 -19.34 -7.88
N GLY A 132 2.30 -19.89 -8.19
CA GLY A 132 2.47 -21.06 -9.07
C GLY A 132 2.71 -20.70 -10.54
N GLY A 133 3.22 -19.49 -10.82
CA GLY A 133 3.59 -19.03 -12.16
C GLY A 133 2.45 -18.38 -12.95
N ILE A 134 1.25 -18.27 -12.37
CA ILE A 134 0.09 -17.63 -12.99
C ILE A 134 -0.56 -16.70 -11.96
N ALA A 135 -0.75 -15.44 -12.33
CA ALA A 135 -1.46 -14.47 -11.51
C ALA A 135 -2.94 -14.88 -11.36
N LYS A 136 -3.42 -14.96 -10.12
CA LYS A 136 -4.80 -15.31 -9.78
C LYS A 136 -5.70 -14.10 -9.56
N ASP A 137 -5.10 -12.91 -9.54
CA ASP A 137 -5.72 -11.61 -9.33
C ASP A 137 -4.84 -10.51 -9.94
N ASP A 138 -5.33 -9.27 -9.97
CA ASP A 138 -4.58 -8.12 -10.44
C ASP A 138 -3.40 -7.78 -9.51
N LEU A 139 -2.20 -7.76 -10.09
CA LEU A 139 -0.95 -7.50 -9.36
C LEU A 139 -0.48 -6.07 -9.65
N THR A 140 -0.52 -5.22 -8.64
CA THR A 140 0.01 -3.85 -8.74
C THR A 140 0.99 -3.59 -7.60
N ALA A 141 2.17 -3.07 -7.95
CA ALA A 141 3.17 -2.59 -7.02
C ALA A 141 3.64 -1.18 -7.42
N LEU A 142 3.80 -0.30 -6.44
CA LEU A 142 4.34 1.04 -6.59
C LEU A 142 5.53 1.20 -5.65
N VAL A 143 6.65 1.68 -6.19
CA VAL A 143 7.87 1.93 -5.41
C VAL A 143 8.31 3.37 -5.62
N VAL A 144 8.55 4.08 -4.52
CA VAL A 144 9.01 5.48 -4.53
C VAL A 144 10.26 5.60 -3.67
N ARG A 145 11.29 6.24 -4.20
CA ARG A 145 12.50 6.60 -3.44
C ARG A 145 12.65 8.12 -3.40
N VAL A 146 12.79 8.65 -2.19
CA VAL A 146 13.11 10.06 -1.97
C VAL A 146 14.61 10.25 -2.18
N LYS A 147 14.99 11.26 -2.98
CA LYS A 147 16.38 11.61 -3.29
C LYS A 147 16.77 12.92 -2.64
#